data_AF-A0A3Q3QT27-F1
#
_entry.id   AF-A0A3Q3QT27-F1
#
_cell.length_a   1.000
_cell.length_b   1.000
_cell.length_c   1.000
_cell.angle_alpha   90.00
_cell.angle_beta   90.00
_cell.angle_gamma   90.00
#
_symmetry.space_group_name_H-M   'P 1'
#
loop_
_entity.id
_entity.type
_entity.pdbx_description
1 polymer ?
#
loop_
_entity_poly.entity_id
_entity_poly.type
_entity_poly.pdbx_seq_one_letter_code
_entity_poly.pdbx_strand_id
1 'polypeptide(L)'
;MATQLIKPYCGLFTLALNIPLAIICSMVTVTVFYVLVNVAYYTMISPAELLLSDAVAVMFANRMLHGLTAVIPVLVALSCLGTLNSDFFAGSRMLFVGAREGHWPPIFSMIHIHRHTPLPAVLLLVKYIPHTLINVVSFGSWFFMALATLGMLIHRYHFPLHPRPFKVSLPVVIALNCKAFLIHLHTSLTKCYLLCLITQRCPWPSHSSSQWFASSLWVCLCIQTPGTQG
;
A
#
# COMPACT_ATOMS: atom_id res chain seq x y z
N MET A 1 -15.59 -44.96 -9.23
CA MET A 1 -14.59 -43.88 -9.40
C MET A 1 -15.25 -42.50 -9.30
N ALA A 2 -16.06 -42.25 -8.25
CA ALA A 2 -16.87 -41.02 -8.11
C ALA A 2 -16.88 -40.49 -6.66
N THR A 3 -15.76 -40.67 -5.94
CA THR A 3 -15.65 -40.34 -4.51
C THR A 3 -14.42 -39.47 -4.18
N GLN A 4 -13.80 -38.84 -5.20
CA GLN A 4 -12.63 -37.97 -5.02
C GLN A 4 -12.90 -36.47 -5.27
N LEU A 5 -14.10 -36.08 -5.74
CA LEU A 5 -14.42 -34.69 -6.09
C LEU A 5 -15.20 -33.90 -5.02
N ILE A 6 -15.45 -34.46 -3.83
CA ILE A 6 -16.16 -33.77 -2.74
C ILE A 6 -15.18 -33.14 -1.72
N LYS A 7 -13.91 -33.59 -1.67
CA LYS A 7 -12.89 -33.04 -0.78
C LYS A 7 -12.46 -31.58 -1.04
N PRO A 8 -12.39 -31.03 -2.26
CA PRO A 8 -11.89 -29.66 -2.44
C PRO A 8 -12.88 -28.59 -1.98
N TYR A 9 -14.18 -28.89 -1.89
CA TYR A 9 -15.20 -27.91 -1.48
C TYR A 9 -15.34 -27.79 0.04
N CYS A 10 -15.07 -28.87 0.79
CA CYS A 10 -15.13 -28.83 2.25
C CYS A 10 -14.06 -27.88 2.84
N GLY A 11 -12.82 -27.95 2.33
CA GLY A 11 -11.76 -27.02 2.71
C GLY A 11 -12.02 -25.57 2.25
N LEU A 12 -12.58 -25.39 1.05
CA LEU A 12 -12.90 -24.06 0.51
C LEU A 12 -14.04 -23.36 1.30
N PHE A 13 -15.02 -24.12 1.79
CA PHE A 13 -16.11 -23.59 2.61
C PHE A 13 -15.63 -23.16 4.00
N THR A 14 -14.81 -23.98 4.66
CA THR A 14 -14.15 -23.62 5.93
C THR A 14 -13.25 -22.38 5.75
N LEU A 15 -12.53 -22.30 4.64
CA LEU A 15 -11.70 -21.15 4.31
C LEU A 15 -12.52 -19.87 4.13
N ALA A 16 -13.65 -19.94 3.41
CA ALA A 16 -14.53 -18.78 3.16
C ALA A 16 -15.16 -18.19 4.43
N LEU A 17 -15.36 -19.00 5.49
CA LEU A 17 -15.85 -18.55 6.79
C LEU A 17 -14.73 -18.09 7.73
N ASN A 18 -13.57 -18.76 7.70
CA ASN A 18 -12.48 -18.47 8.62
C ASN A 18 -11.65 -17.25 8.20
N ILE A 19 -11.49 -17.00 6.90
CA ILE A 19 -10.78 -15.81 6.40
C ILE A 19 -11.40 -14.50 6.92
N PRO A 20 -12.72 -14.23 6.76
CA PRO A 20 -13.28 -12.96 7.21
C PRO A 20 -13.21 -12.81 8.73
N LEU A 21 -13.40 -13.91 9.49
CA LEU A 21 -13.24 -13.88 10.94
C LEU A 21 -11.81 -13.51 11.34
N ALA A 22 -10.80 -14.12 10.70
CA ALA A 22 -9.40 -13.83 10.94
C ALA A 22 -9.04 -12.36 10.61
N ILE A 23 -9.60 -11.82 9.52
CA ILE A 23 -9.43 -10.39 9.17
C ILE A 23 -10.04 -9.49 10.25
N ILE A 24 -11.26 -9.78 10.71
CA ILE A 24 -11.92 -8.95 11.74
C ILE A 24 -11.13 -9.01 13.05
N CYS A 25 -10.77 -10.21 13.52
CA CYS A 25 -9.99 -10.38 14.75
C CYS A 25 -8.64 -9.64 14.66
N SER A 26 -7.89 -9.83 13.57
CA SER A 26 -6.60 -9.16 13.38
C SER A 26 -6.72 -7.63 13.34
N MET A 27 -7.69 -7.08 12.61
CA MET A 27 -7.90 -5.63 12.54
C MET A 27 -8.25 -5.02 13.90
N VAL A 28 -9.11 -5.68 14.68
CA VAL A 28 -9.47 -5.23 16.04
C VAL A 28 -8.26 -5.28 16.95
N THR A 29 -7.51 -6.39 16.96
CA THR A 29 -6.31 -6.54 17.78
C THR A 29 -5.26 -5.48 17.45
N VAL A 30 -4.97 -5.24 16.17
CA VAL A 30 -4.02 -4.20 15.74
C VAL A 30 -4.48 -2.82 16.17
N THR A 31 -5.77 -2.51 16.03
CA THR A 31 -6.33 -1.21 16.44
C THR A 31 -6.20 -1.00 17.94
N VAL A 32 -6.52 -2.01 18.76
CA VAL A 32 -6.38 -1.94 20.22
C VAL A 32 -4.94 -1.68 20.62
N PHE A 33 -3.97 -2.44 20.09
CA PHE A 33 -2.56 -2.22 20.39
C PHE A 33 -2.07 -0.84 19.93
N TYR A 34 -2.51 -0.38 18.76
CA TYR A 34 -2.16 0.95 18.27
C TYR A 34 -2.64 2.05 19.23
N VAL A 35 -3.90 1.97 19.69
CA VAL A 35 -4.44 2.93 20.66
C VAL A 35 -3.70 2.86 21.99
N LEU A 36 -3.44 1.65 22.50
CA LEU A 36 -2.70 1.47 23.77
C LEU A 36 -1.30 2.08 23.72
N VAL A 37 -0.57 1.91 22.62
CA VAL A 37 0.77 2.51 22.44
C VAL A 37 0.69 4.04 22.39
N ASN A 38 -0.29 4.60 21.68
CA ASN A 38 -0.47 6.05 21.65
C ASN A 38 -0.83 6.63 23.02
N VAL A 39 -1.70 5.94 23.79
CA VAL A 39 -2.01 6.33 25.17
C VAL A 39 -0.74 6.31 26.02
N ALA A 40 0.09 5.25 25.92
CA ALA A 40 1.36 5.18 26.65
C ALA A 40 2.29 6.35 26.29
N TYR A 41 2.41 6.71 25.00
CA TYR A 41 3.22 7.86 24.58
C TYR A 41 2.72 9.18 25.15
N TYR A 42 1.41 9.45 25.12
CA TYR A 42 0.85 10.69 25.66
C TYR A 42 0.93 10.79 27.19
N THR A 43 1.01 9.67 27.90
CA THR A 43 1.21 9.70 29.36
C THR A 43 2.64 10.06 29.78
N MET A 44 3.64 9.76 28.93
CA MET A 44 5.06 9.87 29.30
C MET A 44 5.82 11.00 28.57
N ILE A 45 5.31 11.45 27.43
CA ILE A 45 5.97 12.45 26.58
C ILE A 45 5.01 13.60 26.33
N SER A 46 5.49 14.83 26.50
CA SER A 46 4.68 16.01 26.21
C SER A 46 4.43 16.16 24.69
N PRO A 47 3.30 16.75 24.26
CA PRO A 47 2.99 16.89 22.84
C PRO A 47 4.05 17.66 22.04
N ALA A 48 4.69 18.66 22.66
CA ALA A 48 5.75 19.44 22.03
C ALA A 48 7.01 18.59 21.75
N GLU A 49 7.40 17.74 22.70
CA GLU A 49 8.55 16.84 22.55
C GLU A 49 8.27 15.72 21.54
N LEU A 50 7.03 15.23 21.48
CA LEU A 50 6.58 14.23 20.51
C LEU A 50 6.73 14.73 19.07
N LEU A 51 6.38 15.98 18.80
CA LEU A 51 6.44 16.58 17.46
C LEU A 51 7.87 16.90 17.00
N LEU A 52 8.80 17.09 17.94
CA LEU A 52 10.20 17.43 17.66
C LEU A 52 11.08 16.18 17.51
N SER A 53 10.60 15.00 17.90
CA SER A 53 11.41 13.78 17.97
C SER A 53 11.20 12.86 16.77
N ASP A 54 12.25 12.61 15.98
CA ASP A 54 12.22 11.64 14.88
C ASP A 54 12.11 10.18 15.36
N ALA A 55 12.48 9.89 16.61
CA ALA A 55 12.53 8.54 17.20
C ALA A 55 11.75 8.42 18.52
N VAL A 56 10.42 8.55 18.44
CA VAL A 56 9.51 8.54 19.60
C VAL A 56 9.67 7.32 20.51
N ALA A 57 9.84 6.12 19.93
CA ALA A 57 9.98 4.88 20.69
C ALA A 57 11.23 4.85 21.60
N VAL A 58 12.33 5.45 21.14
CA VAL A 58 13.59 5.51 21.90
C VAL A 58 13.49 6.50 23.05
N MET A 59 12.82 7.64 22.81
CA MET A 59 12.52 8.63 23.85
C MET A 59 11.64 8.04 24.95
N PHE A 60 10.63 7.25 24.57
CA PHE A 60 9.79 6.53 25.53
C PHE A 60 10.59 5.51 26.35
N ALA A 61 11.44 4.71 25.69
CA ALA A 61 12.28 3.72 26.36
C ALA A 61 13.22 4.36 27.39
N ASN A 62 13.81 5.50 27.06
CA ASN A 62 14.68 6.25 27.96
C ASN A 62 13.98 6.72 29.24
N ARG A 63 12.69 7.05 29.18
CA ARG A 63 11.93 7.55 30.34
C ARG A 63 11.33 6.45 31.19
N MET A 64 10.89 5.35 30.58
CA MET A 64 10.15 4.29 31.29
C MET A 64 11.01 3.08 31.64
N LEU A 65 11.99 2.73 30.81
CA LEU A 65 12.74 1.47 30.90
C LEU A 65 14.24 1.74 31.07
N HIS A 66 14.61 2.26 32.24
CA HIS A 66 16.01 2.44 32.61
C HIS A 66 16.76 1.08 32.54
N GLY A 67 17.57 0.89 31.50
CA GLY A 67 18.33 -0.35 31.23
C GLY A 67 17.98 -1.05 29.92
N LEU A 68 16.78 -0.87 29.36
CA LEU A 68 16.38 -1.48 28.08
C LEU A 68 16.45 -0.51 26.88
N THR A 69 16.87 0.74 27.09
CA THR A 69 16.98 1.73 26.01
C THR A 69 17.77 1.21 24.82
N ALA A 70 18.89 0.53 25.05
CA ALA A 70 19.75 0.03 23.96
C ALA A 70 19.08 -1.10 23.15
N VAL A 71 18.14 -1.83 23.74
CA VAL A 71 17.48 -2.99 23.12
C VAL A 71 16.32 -2.54 22.23
N ILE A 72 15.61 -1.48 22.61
CA ILE A 72 14.42 -1.01 21.88
C ILE A 72 14.71 -0.66 20.40
N PRO A 73 15.75 0.13 20.06
CA PRO A 73 16.12 0.39 18.67
C PRO A 73 16.43 -0.88 17.88
N VAL A 74 17.07 -1.88 18.51
CA VAL A 74 17.39 -3.16 17.87
C VAL A 74 16.12 -3.94 17.56
N LEU A 75 15.17 -4.02 18.50
CA LEU A 75 13.88 -4.66 18.27
C LEU A 75 13.06 -3.95 17.18
N VAL A 76 13.05 -2.62 17.18
CA VAL A 76 12.41 -1.81 16.14
C VAL A 76 13.05 -2.07 14.78
N ALA A 77 14.39 -2.08 14.70
CA ALA A 77 15.12 -2.37 13.47
C ALA A 77 14.82 -3.79 12.94
N LEU A 78 14.80 -4.81 13.81
CA LEU A 78 14.44 -6.17 13.43
C LEU A 78 13.00 -6.26 12.90
N SER A 79 12.06 -5.52 13.48
CA SER A 79 10.68 -5.42 12.98
C SER A 79 10.63 -4.79 11.59
N CYS A 80 11.32 -3.66 11.38
CA CYS A 80 11.41 -3.01 10.08
C CYS A 80 12.06 -3.92 9.02
N LEU A 81 13.11 -4.66 9.37
CA LEU A 81 13.73 -5.65 8.49
C LEU A 81 12.77 -6.78 8.12
N GLY A 82 11.92 -7.22 9.05
CA GLY A 82 10.86 -8.19 8.79
C GLY A 82 9.88 -7.71 7.72
N THR A 83 9.38 -6.48 7.86
CA THR A 83 8.46 -5.87 6.87
C THR A 83 9.10 -5.70 5.50
N LEU A 84 10.34 -5.18 5.44
CA LEU A 84 11.07 -5.03 4.18
C LEU A 84 11.28 -6.37 3.47
N ASN A 85 11.59 -7.43 4.23
CA ASN A 85 11.76 -8.76 3.67
C ASN A 85 10.45 -9.31 3.08
N SER A 86 9.31 -9.14 3.75
CA SER A 86 8.01 -9.55 3.20
C SER A 86 7.65 -8.77 1.93
N ASP A 87 7.96 -7.47 1.89
CA ASP A 87 7.69 -6.62 0.73
C ASP A 87 8.53 -7.02 -0.49
N PHE A 88 9.79 -7.43 -0.30
CA PHE A 88 10.62 -7.95 -1.39
C PHE A 88 10.05 -9.25 -1.99
N PHE A 89 9.54 -10.16 -1.16
CA PHE A 89 8.91 -11.38 -1.66
C PHE A 89 7.58 -11.10 -2.37
N ALA A 90 6.75 -10.19 -1.86
CA ALA A 90 5.49 -9.83 -2.51
C ALA A 90 5.71 -9.07 -3.83
N GLY A 91 6.58 -8.06 -3.81
CA GLY A 91 6.88 -7.21 -4.97
C GLY A 91 7.51 -7.99 -6.11
N SER A 92 8.47 -8.89 -5.82
CA SER A 92 9.12 -9.71 -6.84
C SER A 92 8.14 -10.66 -7.56
N ARG A 93 7.17 -11.23 -6.84
CA ARG A 93 6.11 -12.06 -7.44
C ARG A 93 5.19 -11.26 -8.34
N MET A 94 4.82 -10.04 -7.93
CA MET A 94 3.99 -9.15 -8.74
C MET A 94 4.69 -8.75 -10.05
N LEU A 95 5.98 -8.39 -9.98
CA LEU A 95 6.80 -8.07 -11.15
C LEU A 95 6.99 -9.27 -12.08
N PHE A 96 7.21 -10.46 -11.53
CA PHE A 96 7.33 -11.70 -12.29
C PHE A 96 6.06 -12.00 -13.11
N VAL A 97 4.89 -11.90 -12.49
CA VAL A 97 3.60 -12.10 -13.18
C VAL A 97 3.37 -10.98 -14.20
N GLY A 98 3.66 -9.73 -13.84
CA GLY A 98 3.55 -8.60 -14.77
C GLY A 98 4.42 -8.74 -16.01
N ALA A 99 5.62 -9.30 -15.88
CA ALA A 99 6.52 -9.58 -17.00
C ALA A 99 6.06 -10.77 -17.85
N ARG A 100 5.40 -11.78 -17.25
CA ARG A 100 4.80 -12.91 -18.00
C ARG A 100 3.61 -12.47 -18.86
N GLU A 101 2.83 -11.51 -18.38
CA GLU A 101 1.69 -10.93 -19.12
C GLU A 101 2.14 -9.84 -20.13
N GLY A 102 3.44 -9.58 -20.26
CA GLY A 102 3.99 -8.61 -21.21
C GLY A 102 3.92 -7.14 -20.78
N HIS A 103 3.46 -6.83 -19.57
CA HIS A 103 3.41 -5.46 -19.03
C HIS A 103 4.77 -4.92 -18.56
N TRP A 104 5.75 -5.81 -18.36
CA TRP A 104 7.11 -5.47 -17.92
C TRP A 104 8.15 -6.16 -18.81
N PRO A 105 9.38 -5.62 -18.90
CA PRO A 105 10.46 -6.24 -19.68
C PRO A 105 10.67 -7.72 -19.30
N PRO A 106 10.91 -8.60 -20.29
CA PRO A 106 11.01 -10.05 -20.07
C PRO A 106 12.18 -10.45 -19.17
N ILE A 107 13.14 -9.55 -18.91
CA ILE A 107 14.22 -9.80 -17.96
C ILE A 107 13.71 -10.06 -16.54
N PHE A 108 12.56 -9.49 -16.16
CA PHE A 108 11.95 -9.67 -14.85
C PHE A 108 11.17 -10.99 -14.69
N SER A 109 10.88 -11.70 -15.79
CA SER A 109 10.30 -13.05 -15.73
C SER A 109 11.38 -14.14 -15.63
N MET A 110 12.66 -13.78 -15.61
CA MET A 110 13.76 -14.73 -15.52
C MET A 110 13.98 -15.22 -14.08
N ILE A 111 13.91 -16.55 -13.89
CA ILE A 111 14.14 -17.22 -12.61
C ILE A 111 15.55 -17.83 -12.60
N HIS A 112 16.29 -17.63 -11.52
CA HIS A 112 17.62 -18.22 -11.37
C HIS A 112 17.53 -19.75 -11.26
N ILE A 113 18.30 -20.48 -12.07
CA ILE A 113 18.21 -21.95 -12.23
C ILE A 113 18.47 -22.71 -10.92
N HIS A 114 19.50 -22.35 -10.15
CA HIS A 114 19.85 -23.09 -8.92
C HIS A 114 19.17 -22.60 -7.64
N ARG A 115 18.67 -21.36 -7.63
CA ARG A 115 18.17 -20.70 -6.41
C ARG A 115 16.67 -20.46 -6.48
N HIS A 116 16.06 -20.66 -7.64
CA HIS A 116 14.64 -20.40 -7.92
C HIS A 116 14.17 -19.00 -7.48
N THR A 117 15.08 -18.02 -7.44
CA THR A 117 14.80 -16.64 -7.05
C THR A 117 14.75 -15.72 -8.28
N PRO A 118 13.78 -14.80 -8.35
CA PRO A 118 13.73 -13.76 -9.39
C PRO A 118 14.74 -12.63 -9.06
N LEU A 119 16.02 -12.92 -9.28
CA LEU A 119 17.16 -12.03 -8.99
C LEU A 119 17.04 -10.59 -9.56
N PRO A 120 16.67 -10.38 -10.84
CA PRO A 120 16.57 -9.04 -11.40
C PRO A 120 15.42 -8.21 -10.81
N ALA A 121 14.32 -8.86 -10.41
CA ALA A 121 13.19 -8.17 -9.76
C ALA A 121 13.55 -7.68 -8.36
N VAL A 122 14.30 -8.48 -7.59
CA VAL A 122 14.75 -8.12 -6.24
C VAL A 122 15.75 -6.95 -6.27
N LEU A 123 16.68 -6.94 -7.24
CA LEU A 123 17.68 -5.87 -7.37
C LEU A 123 17.06 -4.50 -7.69
N LEU A 124 15.97 -4.47 -8.46
CA LEU A 124 15.25 -3.23 -8.77
C LEU A 124 14.52 -2.67 -7.55
N LEU A 125 13.94 -3.54 -6.72
CA LEU A 125 13.25 -3.16 -5.48
C LEU A 125 14.19 -2.55 -4.44
N VAL A 126 15.43 -3.05 -4.31
CA VAL A 126 16.42 -2.50 -3.35
C VAL A 126 16.92 -1.12 -3.77
N LYS A 127 16.93 -0.80 -5.07
CA LYS A 127 17.47 0.46 -5.61
C LYS A 127 16.57 1.67 -5.31
N TYR A 128 15.27 1.46 -5.07
CA TYR A 128 14.27 2.53 -5.00
C TYR A 128 13.87 2.84 -3.56
N ILE A 129 14.73 3.56 -2.81
CA ILE A 129 14.42 4.04 -1.45
C ILE A 129 14.43 5.58 -1.43
N PRO A 130 13.33 6.25 -1.80
CA PRO A 130 13.24 7.71 -1.65
C PRO A 130 12.65 8.10 -0.29
N HIS A 131 13.46 8.78 0.53
CA HIS A 131 13.08 9.27 1.87
C HIS A 131 12.01 10.39 1.86
N THR A 132 11.69 10.98 0.70
CA THR A 132 10.74 12.09 0.55
C THR A 132 9.41 11.70 -0.11
N LEU A 133 9.20 10.42 -0.43
CA LEU A 133 8.10 9.98 -1.31
C LEU A 133 6.94 9.26 -0.60
N ILE A 134 6.96 9.14 0.73
CA ILE A 134 5.90 8.46 1.49
C ILE A 134 4.51 9.02 1.15
N ASN A 135 4.42 10.33 0.96
CA ASN A 135 3.18 11.02 0.63
C ASN A 135 2.66 10.72 -0.78
N VAL A 136 3.56 10.51 -1.74
CA VAL A 136 3.23 10.23 -3.15
C VAL A 136 2.92 8.76 -3.34
N VAL A 137 3.72 7.86 -2.73
CA VAL A 137 3.47 6.41 -2.73
C VAL A 137 2.15 6.10 -2.03
N SER A 138 1.91 6.70 -0.86
CA SER A 138 0.64 6.51 -0.16
C SER A 138 -0.53 6.94 -1.05
N PHE A 139 -0.45 8.13 -1.66
CA PHE A 139 -1.50 8.61 -2.56
C PHE A 139 -1.78 7.64 -3.72
N GLY A 140 -0.73 7.15 -4.39
CA GLY A 140 -0.87 6.18 -5.49
C GLY A 140 -1.52 4.87 -5.03
N SER A 141 -1.04 4.27 -3.95
CA SER A 141 -1.58 3.01 -3.41
C SER A 141 -3.07 3.12 -3.08
N TRP A 142 -3.45 4.21 -2.42
CA TRP A 142 -4.82 4.52 -2.03
C TRP A 142 -5.74 4.71 -3.24
N PHE A 143 -5.27 5.40 -4.29
CA PHE A 143 -5.98 5.53 -5.56
C PHE A 143 -6.24 4.17 -6.24
N PHE A 144 -5.21 3.32 -6.37
CA PHE A 144 -5.37 2.01 -7.00
C PHE A 144 -6.26 1.07 -6.17
N MET A 145 -6.22 1.15 -4.83
CA MET A 145 -7.15 0.42 -3.97
C MET A 145 -8.59 0.84 -4.21
N ALA A 146 -8.87 2.14 -4.34
CA ALA A 146 -10.22 2.65 -4.65
C ALA A 146 -10.71 2.18 -6.03
N LEU A 147 -9.83 2.17 -7.03
CA LEU A 147 -10.16 1.66 -8.36
C LEU A 147 -10.45 0.15 -8.33
N ALA A 148 -9.68 -0.63 -7.57
CA ALA A 148 -9.90 -2.07 -7.40
C ALA A 148 -11.25 -2.35 -6.72
N THR A 149 -11.62 -1.58 -5.69
CA THR A 149 -12.91 -1.74 -5.00
C THR A 149 -14.10 -1.28 -5.86
N LEU A 150 -13.91 -0.30 -6.74
CA LEU A 150 -14.90 0.07 -7.77
C LEU A 150 -15.05 -1.05 -8.81
N GLY A 151 -13.94 -1.66 -9.24
CA GLY A 151 -13.93 -2.82 -10.12
C GLY A 151 -14.76 -3.98 -9.56
N MET A 152 -14.73 -4.21 -8.25
CA MET A 152 -15.59 -5.19 -7.58
C MET A 152 -17.09 -4.88 -7.68
N LEU A 153 -17.49 -3.59 -7.64
CA LEU A 153 -18.88 -3.19 -7.89
C LEU A 153 -19.28 -3.44 -9.34
N ILE A 154 -18.43 -3.04 -10.29
CA ILE A 154 -18.66 -3.22 -11.74
C ILE A 154 -18.78 -4.72 -12.06
N HIS A 155 -17.92 -5.57 -11.48
CA HIS A 155 -17.98 -7.02 -11.64
C HIS A 155 -19.24 -7.64 -10.98
N ARG A 156 -19.84 -6.98 -9.99
CA ARG A 156 -21.13 -7.39 -9.44
C ARG A 156 -22.30 -7.09 -10.38
N TYR A 157 -22.18 -6.05 -11.19
CA TYR A 157 -23.17 -5.67 -12.19
C TYR A 157 -23.06 -6.51 -13.47
N HIS A 158 -21.87 -6.65 -14.06
CA HIS A 158 -21.68 -7.38 -15.33
C HIS A 158 -21.77 -8.91 -15.19
N PHE A 159 -21.34 -9.47 -14.06
CA PHE A 159 -21.19 -10.92 -13.87
C PHE A 159 -21.97 -11.42 -12.65
N PRO A 160 -23.32 -11.37 -12.66
CA PRO A 160 -24.14 -11.72 -11.50
C PRO A 160 -24.17 -13.23 -11.21
N LEU A 161 -24.00 -14.08 -12.23
CA LEU A 161 -24.17 -15.54 -12.15
C LEU A 161 -22.92 -16.31 -11.68
N HIS A 162 -21.76 -15.66 -11.55
CA HIS A 162 -20.55 -16.34 -11.10
C HIS A 162 -20.68 -16.82 -9.64
N PRO A 163 -20.26 -18.06 -9.31
CA PRO A 163 -20.34 -18.60 -7.95
C PRO A 163 -19.41 -17.81 -7.02
N ARG A 164 -19.98 -17.22 -5.96
CA ARG A 164 -19.25 -16.43 -4.95
C ARG A 164 -19.29 -17.16 -3.62
N PRO A 165 -18.17 -17.74 -3.15
CA PRO A 165 -18.12 -18.46 -1.88
C PRO A 165 -18.27 -17.52 -0.66
N PHE A 166 -17.94 -16.24 -0.82
CA PHE A 166 -18.11 -15.20 0.20
C PHE A 166 -18.88 -14.02 -0.38
N LYS A 167 -19.92 -13.55 0.33
CA LYS A 167 -20.77 -12.42 -0.09
C LYS A 167 -20.77 -11.35 0.99
N VAL A 168 -20.29 -10.16 0.63
CA VAL A 168 -20.40 -8.95 1.46
C VAL A 168 -21.68 -8.19 1.10
N SER A 169 -22.31 -7.58 2.09
CA SER A 169 -23.46 -6.70 1.87
C SER A 169 -23.08 -5.53 0.98
N LEU A 170 -23.85 -5.35 -0.09
CA LEU A 170 -23.66 -4.30 -1.10
C LEU A 170 -23.55 -2.88 -0.49
N PRO A 171 -24.39 -2.48 0.50
CA PRO A 171 -24.26 -1.17 1.12
C PRO A 171 -22.95 -0.96 1.88
N VAL A 172 -22.36 -2.02 2.46
CA VAL A 172 -21.06 -1.91 3.15
C VAL A 172 -19.94 -1.62 2.16
N VAL A 173 -19.95 -2.29 1.01
CA VAL A 173 -18.94 -2.06 -0.04
C VAL A 173 -19.08 -0.64 -0.61
N ILE A 174 -20.31 -0.17 -0.85
CA ILE A 174 -20.56 1.22 -1.30
C ILE A 174 -20.06 2.22 -0.24
N ALA A 175 -20.44 2.02 1.03
CA ALA A 175 -20.05 2.93 2.11
C ALA A 175 -18.53 2.99 2.34
N LEU A 176 -17.81 1.88 2.13
CA LEU A 176 -16.35 1.84 2.20
C LEU A 176 -15.71 2.57 1.01
N ASN A 177 -16.21 2.36 -0.20
CA ASN A 177 -15.74 3.08 -1.40
C ASN A 177 -15.96 4.59 -1.28
N CYS A 178 -17.16 5.01 -0.86
CA CYS A 178 -17.46 6.43 -0.66
C CYS A 178 -16.55 7.06 0.40
N LYS A 179 -16.31 6.37 1.54
CA LYS A 179 -15.40 6.87 2.56
C LYS A 179 -13.96 6.99 2.05
N ALA A 180 -13.44 5.96 1.38
CA ALA A 180 -12.09 5.98 0.81
C ALA A 180 -11.93 7.13 -0.21
N PHE A 181 -12.89 7.27 -1.12
CA PHE A 181 -12.88 8.32 -2.13
C PHE A 181 -12.99 9.73 -1.52
N LEU A 182 -13.85 9.93 -0.52
CA LEU A 182 -13.99 11.21 0.17
C LEU A 182 -12.72 11.60 0.95
N ILE A 183 -12.08 10.65 1.63
CA ILE A 183 -10.81 10.88 2.35
C ILE A 183 -9.70 11.25 1.35
N HIS A 184 -9.67 10.62 0.17
CA HIS A 184 -8.66 10.92 -0.85
C HIS A 184 -8.92 12.26 -1.54
N LEU A 185 -10.18 12.57 -1.84
CA LEU A 185 -10.56 13.86 -2.35
C LEU A 185 -10.15 14.97 -1.38
N HIS A 186 -10.40 14.78 -0.07
CA HIS A 186 -9.99 15.72 0.95
C HIS A 186 -8.47 15.88 1.00
N THR A 187 -7.70 14.79 1.12
CA THR A 187 -6.23 14.86 1.21
C THR A 187 -5.56 15.40 -0.06
N SER A 188 -6.11 15.10 -1.24
CA SER A 188 -5.62 15.64 -2.52
C SER A 188 -5.92 17.12 -2.66
N LEU A 189 -7.12 17.57 -2.30
CA LEU A 189 -7.49 18.99 -2.32
C LEU A 189 -6.64 19.79 -1.32
N THR A 190 -6.43 19.28 -0.10
CA THR A 190 -5.59 19.96 0.91
C THR A 190 -4.14 20.10 0.43
N LYS A 191 -3.57 19.07 -0.19
CA LYS A 191 -2.19 19.10 -0.70
C LYS A 191 -2.03 19.96 -1.95
N CYS A 192 -2.97 19.90 -2.90
CA CYS A 192 -2.99 20.79 -4.07
C CYS A 192 -3.21 22.25 -3.68
N TYR A 193 -4.07 22.53 -2.70
CA TYR A 193 -4.31 23.86 -2.16
C TYR A 193 -3.06 24.41 -1.44
N LEU A 194 -2.36 23.58 -0.66
CA LEU A 194 -1.07 23.96 -0.08
C LEU A 194 0.00 24.22 -1.15
N LEU A 195 0.09 23.38 -2.19
CA LEU A 195 1.02 23.60 -3.30
C LEU A 195 0.72 24.91 -4.02
N CYS A 196 -0.56 25.18 -4.33
CA CYS A 196 -0.99 26.45 -4.92
C CYS A 196 -0.63 27.65 -4.03
N LEU A 197 -0.88 27.58 -2.72
CA LEU A 197 -0.52 28.64 -1.77
C LEU A 197 0.99 28.86 -1.66
N ILE A 198 1.80 27.80 -1.71
CA ILE A 198 3.27 27.89 -1.71
C ILE A 198 3.76 28.51 -3.03
N THR A 199 3.20 28.10 -4.18
CA THR A 199 3.54 28.69 -5.49
C THR A 199 3.07 30.15 -5.65
N GLN A 200 2.03 30.57 -4.92
CA GLN A 200 1.59 31.98 -4.87
C GLN A 200 2.43 32.84 -3.93
N ARG A 201 3.18 32.23 -2.99
CA ARG A 201 4.07 32.93 -2.05
C ARG A 201 5.53 32.99 -2.47
N CYS A 202 5.94 32.19 -3.46
CA CYS A 202 7.26 32.30 -4.07
C CYS A 202 7.20 33.29 -5.25
N PRO A 203 7.98 34.40 -5.26
CA PRO A 203 8.19 35.16 -6.47
C PRO A 203 8.89 34.24 -7.47
N TRP A 204 8.26 34.02 -8.63
CA TRP A 204 8.80 33.21 -9.71
C TRP A 204 10.23 33.68 -10.06
N PRO A 205 11.27 32.83 -9.92
CA PRO A 205 12.54 33.10 -10.57
C PRO A 205 12.39 32.76 -12.05
N SER A 206 12.47 33.78 -12.89
CA SER A 206 12.57 33.64 -14.34
C SER A 206 13.91 33.02 -14.71
N HIS A 207 14.02 31.69 -14.72
CA HIS A 207 14.73 30.89 -15.73
C HIS A 207 14.78 29.41 -15.33
N SER A 208 14.33 28.55 -16.25
CA SER A 208 14.73 27.15 -16.43
C SER A 208 14.60 26.18 -15.24
N SER A 209 13.46 25.48 -15.13
CA SER A 209 13.36 24.10 -14.57
C SER A 209 11.95 23.49 -14.59
N SER A 210 10.94 24.16 -15.16
CA SER A 210 9.55 23.68 -15.18
C SER A 210 9.21 22.64 -16.27
N GLN A 211 10.20 21.93 -16.82
CA GLN A 211 9.91 20.84 -17.76
C GLN A 211 9.37 19.58 -17.06
N TRP A 212 9.70 19.33 -15.79
CA TRP A 212 9.33 18.10 -15.07
C TRP A 212 7.86 18.01 -14.65
N PHE A 213 7.21 19.13 -14.34
CA PHE A 213 5.79 19.13 -13.96
C PHE A 213 4.86 18.95 -15.18
N ALA A 214 5.29 19.40 -16.36
CA ALA A 214 4.55 19.18 -17.60
C ALA A 214 4.65 17.73 -18.10
N SER A 215 5.76 17.03 -17.84
CA SER A 215 5.95 15.64 -18.32
C SER A 215 5.00 14.64 -17.65
N SER A 216 4.63 14.87 -16.39
CA SER A 216 3.79 13.92 -15.62
C SER A 216 2.32 13.92 -16.06
N LEU A 217 1.83 15.03 -16.62
CA LEU A 217 0.49 15.13 -17.20
C LEU A 217 0.46 14.76 -18.70
N TRP A 218 1.56 14.92 -19.42
CA TRP A 218 1.67 14.53 -20.84
C TRP A 218 1.66 13.01 -21.06
N VAL A 219 2.28 12.24 -20.15
CA VAL A 219 2.31 10.76 -20.26
C VAL A 219 0.91 10.14 -20.07
N CYS A 220 0.01 10.80 -19.32
CA CYS A 220 -1.38 10.34 -19.16
C CYS A 220 -2.28 10.60 -20.37
N LEU A 221 -1.89 11.45 -21.34
CA LEU A 221 -2.71 11.76 -22.51
C LEU A 221 -2.36 10.98 -23.78
N CYS A 222 -1.22 10.27 -23.82
CA CYS A 222 -0.77 9.55 -25.02
C CYS A 222 -1.10 8.04 -25.08
N ILE A 223 -1.87 7.48 -24.13
CA ILE A 223 -2.17 6.02 -24.08
C ILE A 223 -3.57 5.66 -24.63
N GLN A 224 -4.29 6.59 -25.29
CA GLN A 224 -5.58 6.27 -25.94
C GLN A 224 -5.71 6.85 -27.35
N THR A 225 -5.29 6.09 -28.37
CA THR A 225 -6.16 5.51 -29.42
C THR A 225 -5.32 4.80 -30.50
N PRO A 226 -5.76 3.64 -31.04
CA PRO A 226 -5.13 2.96 -32.17
C PRO A 226 -5.64 3.51 -33.51
N GLY A 227 -4.71 3.83 -34.41
CA GLY A 227 -4.76 3.74 -35.88
C GLY A 227 -5.95 4.32 -36.68
N THR A 228 -5.63 5.24 -37.61
CA THR A 228 -5.95 5.10 -39.05
C THR A 228 -4.96 5.92 -39.87
N GLN A 229 -4.38 5.28 -40.89
CA GLN A 229 -3.56 5.89 -41.94
C GLN A 229 -4.41 6.72 -42.91
N GLY A 230 -3.83 7.80 -43.42
CA GLY A 230 -4.30 8.64 -44.52
C GLY A 230 -3.28 9.71 -44.81
#